data_AF-A0A6J7S9E3-F1
#
_entry.id   AF-A0A6J7S9E3-F1
#
_cell.length_a   1.000
_cell.length_b   1.000
_cell.length_c   1.000
_cell.angle_alpha   90.00
_cell.angle_beta   90.00
_cell.angle_gamma   90.00
#
_symmetry.space_group_name_H-M   'P 1'
#
loop_
_entity.id
_entity.type
_entity.pdbx_description
1 polymer ?
#
loop_
_entity_poly.entity_id
_entity_poly.type
_entity_poly.pdbx_seq_one_letter_code
_entity_poly.pdbx_strand_id
1 'polypeptide(L)'
;MLTTDFLVELALRSTEAEQAHPKELSPAYRHMSRVRLTQILQDGAGAIEQKPAEPVLLQGAPRLSNLRFSGQDLIGFEDWTQAAIGDAYFDLARAAQDLLNTFGPQPIQAFFGEYGLQNPDPVRLDWYLLAAELCAEP
;
A
#
# COMPACT_ATOMS: atom_id res chain seq x y z
N MET A 1 -11.33 1.67 -10.74
CA MET A 1 -10.52 2.70 -10.06
C MET A 1 -10.45 2.29 -8.60
N LEU A 2 -9.27 2.28 -7.99
CA LEU A 2 -9.09 2.01 -6.56
C LEU A 2 -9.49 3.25 -5.76
N THR A 3 -10.79 3.39 -5.48
CA THR A 3 -11.31 4.45 -4.63
C THR A 3 -11.22 4.06 -3.16
N THR A 4 -11.35 5.04 -2.27
CA THR A 4 -11.44 4.82 -0.82
C THR A 4 -12.59 3.88 -0.47
N ASP A 5 -13.79 4.16 -1.00
CA ASP A 5 -14.97 3.29 -0.84
C ASP A 5 -14.72 1.85 -1.28
N PHE A 6 -14.11 1.65 -2.46
CA PHE A 6 -13.83 0.33 -3.00
C PHE A 6 -12.85 -0.44 -2.10
N LEU A 7 -11.79 0.22 -1.62
CA LEU A 7 -10.80 -0.39 -0.73
C LEU A 7 -11.41 -0.75 0.63
N VAL A 8 -12.27 0.10 1.19
CA VAL A 8 -13.00 -0.19 2.44
C VAL A 8 -13.93 -1.39 2.25
N GLU A 9 -14.71 -1.41 1.16
CA GLU A 9 -15.61 -2.52 0.86
C GLU A 9 -14.86 -3.84 0.65
N LEU A 10 -13.74 -3.80 -0.09
CA LEU A 10 -12.89 -4.97 -0.31
C LEU A 10 -12.30 -5.48 1.00
N ALA A 11 -11.77 -4.61 1.86
CA ALA A 11 -11.24 -4.98 3.16
C ALA A 11 -12.28 -5.63 4.09
N LEU A 12 -13.52 -5.13 4.07
CA LEU A 12 -14.65 -5.71 4.83
C LEU A 12 -14.93 -7.14 4.34
N ARG A 13 -15.06 -7.34 3.02
CA ARG A 13 -15.31 -8.66 2.42
C ARG A 13 -14.19 -9.65 2.70
N SER A 14 -12.93 -9.21 2.59
CA SER A 14 -11.77 -10.05 2.89
C SER A 14 -11.73 -10.49 4.36
N THR A 15 -12.07 -9.58 5.28
CA THR A 15 -12.14 -9.89 6.72
C THR A 15 -13.19 -10.97 7.03
N GLU A 16 -14.31 -10.97 6.32
CA GLU A 16 -15.35 -11.99 6.44
C GLU A 16 -14.89 -13.35 5.88
N ALA A 17 -14.10 -13.35 4.79
CA ALA A 17 -13.63 -14.55 4.10
C ALA A 17 -12.40 -15.23 4.73
N GLU A 18 -11.54 -14.49 5.43
CA GLU A 18 -10.19 -14.94 5.86
C GLU A 18 -10.13 -15.90 7.06
N GLN A 19 -11.24 -16.51 7.47
CA GLN A 19 -11.24 -17.50 8.55
C GLN A 19 -10.42 -18.77 8.23
N ALA A 20 -9.96 -18.95 6.99
CA ALA A 20 -9.24 -20.14 6.54
C ALA A 20 -7.69 -20.04 6.62
N HIS A 21 -7.09 -18.87 6.33
CA HIS A 21 -5.63 -18.70 6.27
C HIS A 21 -5.21 -17.28 6.72
N PRO A 22 -4.86 -17.07 8.00
CA PRO A 22 -4.53 -15.74 8.51
C PRO A 22 -3.16 -15.27 7.98
N LYS A 23 -3.16 -14.18 7.21
CA LYS A 23 -1.96 -13.50 6.74
C LYS A 23 -1.26 -12.73 7.87
N GLU A 24 0.06 -12.76 7.88
CA GLU A 24 0.85 -11.95 8.82
C GLU A 24 0.83 -10.47 8.38
N LEU A 25 0.26 -9.61 9.23
CA LEU A 25 0.25 -8.16 9.04
C LEU A 25 1.63 -7.56 9.33
N SER A 26 1.89 -6.33 8.90
CA SER A 26 3.08 -5.59 9.33
C SER A 26 3.10 -5.41 10.85
N PRO A 27 4.29 -5.35 11.50
CA PRO A 27 4.42 -5.22 12.96
C PRO A 27 3.56 -4.12 13.59
N ALA A 28 3.34 -3.02 12.87
CA ALA A 28 2.47 -1.92 13.27
C ALA A 28 1.01 -2.33 13.54
N TYR A 29 0.49 -3.36 12.85
CA TYR A 29 -0.92 -3.74 12.94
C TYR A 29 -1.16 -5.07 13.68
N ARG A 30 -0.11 -5.89 13.88
CA ARG A 30 -0.21 -7.23 14.50
C ARG A 30 -0.87 -7.28 15.87
N HIS A 31 -0.84 -6.16 16.60
CA HIS A 31 -1.39 -6.07 17.95
C HIS A 31 -2.90 -5.76 17.98
N MET A 32 -3.53 -5.52 16.83
CA MET A 32 -4.96 -5.22 16.70
C MET A 32 -5.70 -6.34 15.95
N SER A 33 -6.99 -6.52 16.26
CA SER A 33 -7.84 -7.43 15.49
C SER A 33 -8.16 -6.87 14.11
N ARG A 34 -8.41 -7.73 13.11
CA ARG A 34 -8.82 -7.28 11.78
C ARG A 34 -10.09 -6.44 11.82
N VAL A 35 -11.07 -6.79 12.65
CA VAL A 35 -12.28 -5.97 12.87
C VAL A 35 -11.91 -4.55 13.30
N ARG A 36 -10.98 -4.39 14.24
CA ARG A 36 -10.53 -3.07 14.68
C ARG A 36 -9.80 -2.32 13.56
N LEU A 37 -8.96 -3.02 12.81
CA LEU A 37 -8.21 -2.46 11.68
C LEU A 37 -9.13 -2.00 10.55
N THR A 38 -10.17 -2.76 10.22
CA THR A 38 -11.16 -2.37 9.20
C THR A 38 -11.99 -1.17 9.68
N GLN A 39 -12.31 -1.07 10.98
CA GLN A 39 -12.94 0.13 11.53
C GLN A 39 -12.01 1.36 11.41
N ILE A 40 -10.71 1.21 11.72
CA ILE A 40 -9.72 2.28 11.55
C ILE A 40 -9.63 2.72 10.08
N LEU A 41 -9.61 1.75 9.16
CA LEU A 41 -9.60 2.03 7.72
C LEU A 41 -10.84 2.83 7.30
N GLN A 42 -12.03 2.42 7.75
CA GLN A 42 -13.29 3.10 7.45
C GLN A 42 -13.32 4.52 8.04
N ASP A 43 -12.95 4.68 9.31
CA ASP A 43 -12.93 5.97 10.00
C ASP A 43 -11.94 6.96 9.34
N GLY A 44 -10.83 6.44 8.77
CA GLY A 44 -9.80 7.22 8.11
C GLY A 44 -10.11 7.65 6.68
N ALA A 45 -11.08 7.02 5.99
CA ALA A 45 -11.34 7.27 4.57
C ALA A 45 -11.65 8.74 4.26
N GLY A 46 -12.45 9.39 5.11
CA GLY A 46 -12.81 10.80 4.93
C GLY A 46 -11.61 11.77 4.98
N ALA A 47 -10.53 11.42 5.69
CA ALA A 47 -9.32 12.24 5.72
C ALA A 47 -8.56 12.20 4.38
N ILE A 48 -8.62 11.07 3.68
CA ILE A 48 -8.03 10.89 2.35
C ILE A 48 -8.85 11.66 1.31
N GLU A 49 -10.17 11.55 1.38
CA GLU A 49 -11.11 12.21 0.46
C GLU A 49 -11.07 13.74 0.53
N GLN A 50 -10.74 14.31 1.68
CA GLN A 50 -10.54 15.76 1.83
C GLN A 50 -9.34 16.30 1.05
N LYS A 51 -8.42 15.43 0.64
CA LYS A 51 -7.23 15.79 -0.14
C LYS A 51 -7.15 14.90 -1.39
N PRO A 52 -8.08 15.00 -2.35
CA PRO A 52 -8.07 14.12 -3.51
C PRO A 52 -6.77 14.31 -4.31
N ALA A 53 -6.19 13.19 -4.75
CA ALA A 53 -5.04 13.19 -5.64
C ALA A 53 -5.48 12.92 -7.08
N GLU A 54 -4.69 13.39 -8.04
CA GLU A 54 -4.87 12.99 -9.43
C GLU A 54 -4.59 11.48 -9.56
N PRO A 55 -5.50 10.69 -10.14
CA PRO A 55 -5.32 9.26 -10.23
C PRO A 55 -4.25 8.91 -11.27
N VAL A 56 -3.41 7.94 -10.93
CA VAL A 56 -2.33 7.43 -11.77
C VAL A 56 -2.51 5.93 -12.04
N LEU A 57 -1.73 5.39 -12.98
CA LEU A 57 -1.58 3.96 -13.12
C LEU A 57 -0.74 3.42 -11.96
N LEU A 58 -1.31 2.46 -11.25
CA LEU A 58 -0.70 1.70 -10.18
C LEU A 58 -0.30 0.33 -10.71
N GLN A 59 0.87 -0.15 -10.32
CA GLN A 59 1.24 -1.55 -10.45
C GLN A 59 0.47 -2.40 -9.42
N GLY A 60 0.11 -1.82 -8.29
CA GLY A 60 -0.80 -2.37 -7.30
C GLY A 60 -0.10 -3.08 -6.14
N ALA A 61 1.02 -3.75 -6.38
CA ALA A 61 1.78 -4.51 -5.39
C ALA A 61 3.31 -4.38 -5.55
N PRO A 62 3.87 -3.16 -5.53
CA PRO A 62 5.26 -2.97 -5.89
C PRO A 62 6.17 -3.59 -4.83
N ARG A 63 7.11 -4.42 -5.29
CA ARG A 63 8.16 -5.04 -4.48
C ARG A 63 9.50 -4.97 -5.19
N LEU A 64 10.58 -4.86 -4.45
CA LEU A 64 11.95 -4.92 -4.94
C LEU A 64 12.22 -6.21 -5.71
N SER A 65 11.62 -7.33 -5.28
CA SER A 65 11.71 -8.64 -5.95
C SER A 65 11.13 -8.63 -7.37
N ASN A 66 10.30 -7.66 -7.72
CA ASN A 66 9.65 -7.54 -9.02
C ASN A 66 10.39 -6.59 -9.96
N LEU A 67 11.42 -5.89 -9.47
CA LEU A 67 12.29 -5.08 -10.31
C LEU A 67 13.18 -5.98 -11.17
N ARG A 68 13.39 -5.59 -12.43
CA ARG A 68 14.27 -6.28 -13.37
C ARG A 68 15.37 -5.37 -13.83
N PHE A 69 16.61 -5.86 -13.78
CA PHE A 69 17.81 -5.11 -14.14
C PHE A 69 18.57 -5.82 -15.26
N SER A 70 19.17 -5.04 -16.14
CA SER A 70 20.22 -5.49 -17.05
C SER A 70 21.50 -4.76 -16.70
N GLY A 71 22.45 -5.46 -16.06
CA GLY A 71 23.60 -4.80 -15.45
C GLY A 71 23.16 -3.86 -14.31
N GLN A 72 23.36 -2.55 -14.50
CA GLN A 72 22.95 -1.50 -13.55
C GLN A 72 21.64 -0.82 -13.95
N ASP A 73 21.13 -1.09 -15.15
CA ASP A 73 19.96 -0.41 -15.69
C ASP A 73 18.68 -1.12 -15.26
N LEU A 74 17.75 -0.37 -14.68
CA LEU A 74 16.39 -0.86 -14.44
C LEU A 74 15.67 -0.98 -15.79
N ILE A 75 15.31 -2.20 -16.17
CA ILE A 75 14.66 -2.51 -17.46
C ILE A 75 13.16 -2.77 -17.34
N GLY A 76 12.64 -2.93 -16.13
CA GLY A 76 11.21 -3.07 -15.96
C GLY A 76 10.76 -3.50 -14.57
N PHE A 77 9.44 -3.65 -14.49
CA PHE A 77 8.71 -4.13 -13.33
C PHE A 77 7.84 -5.30 -13.78
N GLU A 78 7.92 -6.43 -13.10
CA GLU A 78 7.09 -7.61 -13.37
C GLU A 78 5.84 -7.65 -12.49
N ASP A 79 4.93 -8.58 -12.80
CA ASP A 79 3.69 -8.84 -12.07
C ASP A 79 2.72 -7.66 -12.04
N TRP A 80 1.95 -7.47 -13.11
CA TRP A 80 0.92 -6.43 -13.20
C TRP A 80 -0.49 -6.95 -12.87
N THR A 81 -0.58 -8.07 -12.14
CA THR A 81 -1.86 -8.74 -11.87
C THR A 81 -2.83 -7.90 -11.02
N GLN A 82 -2.30 -7.00 -10.19
CA GLN A 82 -3.05 -6.09 -9.33
C GLN A 82 -3.10 -4.65 -9.88
N ALA A 83 -2.72 -4.45 -11.14
CA ALA A 83 -2.65 -3.12 -11.74
C ALA A 83 -4.03 -2.44 -11.76
N ALA A 84 -4.05 -1.16 -11.43
CA ALA A 84 -5.28 -0.39 -11.34
C ALA A 84 -5.03 1.11 -11.56
N ILE A 85 -6.11 1.87 -11.72
CA ILE A 85 -6.05 3.35 -11.68
C ILE A 85 -6.45 3.79 -10.28
N GLY A 86 -5.66 4.65 -9.63
CA GLY A 86 -5.95 5.14 -8.29
C GLY A 86 -4.91 6.12 -7.78
N ASP A 87 -4.89 6.32 -6.46
CA ASP A 87 -3.93 7.21 -5.83
C ASP A 87 -2.52 6.59 -5.78
N ALA A 88 -1.51 7.38 -6.20
CA ALA A 88 -0.10 7.00 -6.15
C ALA A 88 0.36 6.50 -4.76
N TYR A 89 -0.25 7.02 -3.69
CA TYR A 89 0.09 6.60 -2.33
C TYR A 89 -0.19 5.12 -2.06
N PHE A 90 -1.06 4.46 -2.82
CA PHE A 90 -1.26 3.01 -2.72
C PHE A 90 0.01 2.22 -3.01
N ASP A 91 0.67 2.53 -4.13
CA ASP A 91 1.93 1.89 -4.51
C ASP A 91 3.10 2.39 -3.65
N LEU A 92 3.15 3.70 -3.37
CA LEU A 92 4.23 4.28 -2.58
C LEU A 92 4.29 3.72 -1.16
N ALA A 93 3.14 3.53 -0.51
CA ALA A 93 3.08 2.98 0.84
C ALA A 93 3.63 1.54 0.87
N ARG A 94 3.26 0.72 -0.12
CA ARG A 94 3.74 -0.67 -0.25
C ARG A 94 5.23 -0.73 -0.59
N ALA A 95 5.69 0.09 -1.53
CA ALA A 95 7.09 0.17 -1.92
C ALA A 95 7.98 0.65 -0.76
N ALA A 96 7.53 1.66 -0.01
CA ALA A 96 8.23 2.15 1.18
C ALA A 96 8.31 1.07 2.27
N GLN A 97 7.25 0.31 2.49
CA GLN A 97 7.25 -0.79 3.46
C GLN A 97 8.21 -1.92 3.04
N ASP A 98 8.25 -2.27 1.75
CA ASP A 98 9.17 -3.29 1.22
C ASP A 98 10.65 -2.84 1.31
N LEU A 99 10.93 -1.57 0.99
CA LEU A 99 12.23 -0.93 1.20
C LEU A 99 12.65 -0.95 2.68
N LEU A 100 11.73 -0.57 3.59
CA LEU A 100 11.98 -0.55 5.02
C LEU A 100 12.33 -1.94 5.55
N ASN A 101 11.58 -2.96 5.12
CA ASN A 101 11.83 -4.35 5.52
C ASN A 101 13.15 -4.90 4.97
N THR A 102 13.58 -4.43 3.80
CA THR A 102 14.78 -4.95 3.12
C THR A 102 16.07 -4.24 3.56
N PHE A 103 16.03 -2.92 3.68
CA PHE A 103 17.21 -2.08 3.87
C PHE A 103 17.20 -1.25 5.17
N GLY A 104 16.12 -1.32 5.95
CA GLY A 104 15.92 -0.44 7.10
C GLY A 104 15.45 0.97 6.69
N PRO A 105 15.46 1.94 7.62
CA PRO A 105 14.91 3.27 7.39
C PRO A 105 15.78 4.16 6.48
N GLN A 106 17.04 3.81 6.26
CA GLN A 106 18.03 4.65 5.57
C GLN A 106 17.59 5.13 4.18
N PRO A 107 17.09 4.28 3.25
CA PRO A 107 16.74 4.73 1.91
C PRO A 107 15.40 5.47 1.81
N ILE A 108 14.56 5.47 2.86
CA ILE A 108 13.17 5.95 2.77
C ILE A 108 13.08 7.44 2.40
N GLN A 109 13.93 8.27 3.00
CA GLN A 109 13.96 9.69 2.66
C GLN A 109 14.38 9.93 1.20
N ALA A 110 15.42 9.22 0.73
CA ALA A 110 15.88 9.33 -0.65
C ALA A 110 14.81 8.84 -1.63
N PHE A 111 14.12 7.73 -1.32
CA PHE A 111 13.05 7.19 -2.14
C PHE A 111 11.93 8.21 -2.41
N PHE A 112 11.40 8.84 -1.36
CA PHE A 112 10.36 9.86 -1.53
C PHE A 112 10.89 11.13 -2.20
N GLY A 113 12.12 11.52 -1.89
CA GLY A 113 12.79 12.66 -2.52
C GLY A 113 12.93 12.51 -4.04
N GLU A 114 13.44 11.37 -4.50
CA GLU A 114 13.59 11.03 -5.93
C GLU A 114 12.24 10.85 -6.64
N TYR A 115 11.23 10.36 -5.93
CA TYR A 115 9.86 10.30 -6.47
C TYR A 115 9.23 11.70 -6.65
N GLY A 116 9.78 12.74 -6.02
CA GLY A 116 9.27 14.12 -6.06
C GLY A 116 8.37 14.50 -4.90
N LEU A 117 8.30 13.68 -3.84
CA LEU A 117 7.54 13.94 -2.61
C LEU A 117 8.47 14.36 -1.47
N GLN A 118 8.71 15.66 -1.34
CA GLN A 118 9.57 16.22 -0.29
C GLN A 118 8.96 16.12 1.12
N ASN A 119 7.63 16.15 1.22
CA ASN A 119 6.89 16.04 2.46
C ASN A 119 5.76 15.01 2.29
N PRO A 120 6.06 13.70 2.31
CA PRO A 120 5.03 12.66 2.16
C PRO A 120 4.01 12.75 3.31
N ASP A 121 2.72 12.63 3.00
CA ASP A 121 1.65 12.66 4.00
C ASP A 121 1.64 11.33 4.79
N PRO A 122 2.05 11.33 6.08
CA PRO A 122 2.19 10.09 6.83
C PRO A 122 0.84 9.42 7.11
N VAL A 123 -0.24 10.19 7.23
CA VAL A 123 -1.59 9.66 7.44
C VAL A 123 -2.06 8.93 6.19
N ARG A 124 -1.78 9.49 5.01
CA ARG A 124 -2.12 8.89 3.73
C ARG A 124 -1.31 7.61 3.47
N LEU A 125 -0.01 7.63 3.78
CA LEU A 125 0.85 6.45 3.67
C LEU A 125 0.36 5.29 4.56
N ASP A 126 0.09 5.57 5.83
CA ASP A 126 -0.39 4.57 6.79
C ASP A 126 -1.75 4.00 6.36
N TRP A 127 -2.69 4.87 5.97
CA TRP A 127 -4.01 4.46 5.51
C TRP A 127 -3.95 3.52 4.29
N TYR A 128 -3.14 3.88 3.27
CA TYR A 128 -3.01 3.04 2.08
C TYR A 128 -2.24 1.74 2.32
N LEU A 129 -1.25 1.74 3.22
CA LEU A 129 -0.59 0.50 3.63
C LEU A 129 -1.59 -0.43 4.33
N LEU A 130 -2.36 0.09 5.28
CA LEU A 130 -3.41 -0.67 5.97
C LEU A 130 -4.44 -1.22 4.98
N ALA A 131 -4.91 -0.39 4.04
CA ALA A 131 -5.84 -0.81 2.99
C ALA A 131 -5.27 -1.98 2.18
N ALA A 132 -4.02 -1.86 1.72
CA ALA A 132 -3.36 -2.89 0.94
C ALA A 132 -3.18 -4.21 1.71
N GLU A 133 -2.85 -4.14 3.00
CA GLU A 133 -2.70 -5.34 3.83
C GLU A 133 -4.01 -6.07 4.08
N LEU A 134 -5.11 -5.34 4.29
CA LEU A 134 -6.43 -5.91 4.49
C LEU A 134 -7.08 -6.43 3.19
N CYS A 135 -6.71 -5.85 2.04
CA CYS A 135 -7.28 -6.22 0.73
C CYS A 135 -6.53 -7.32 -0.02
N ALA A 136 -5.28 -7.59 0.34
CA ALA A 136 -4.45 -8.54 -0.40
C ALA A 136 -4.98 -9.98 -0.28
N GLU A 137 -5.08 -10.68 -1.42
CA GLU A 137 -5.44 -12.10 -1.46
C GLU A 137 -4.38 -12.97 -0.72
N PRO A 138 -4.81 -14.12 -0.14
CA PRO A 138 -3.92 -15.07 0.54
C PRO A 138 -2.88 -15.71 -0.38
#